data_AF-R6CQH5-F1
#
_entry.id   AF-R6CQH5-F1
#
_cell.length_a   1.000
_cell.length_b   1.000
_cell.length_c   1.000
_cell.angle_alpha   90.00
_cell.angle_beta   90.00
_cell.angle_gamma   90.00
#
_symmetry.space_group_name_H-M   'P 1'
#
loop_
_entity.id
_entity.type
_entity.pdbx_description
1 polymer ?
#
loop_
_entity_poly.entity_id
_entity_poly.type
_entity_poly.pdbx_seq_one_letter_code
_entity_poly.pdbx_strand_id
1 'polypeptide(L)'
;MLNELHLAMIDLYRGDAKRIQHFCKVHSYAKLIAETEHVDEKCLFILEAAALTHDIGIHTCEEKYGNCNGKLQEKEGPSIAAKLLKELGFADDVSERVQYLIAHHHTYDNIDGMDYQILVEADFLVNIMEDNLSKEAAQHAYDSIFKTECGKKICREMFSL
;
A
#
# COMPACT_ATOMS: atom_id res chain seq x y z
N MET A 1 -14.33 4.46 11.33
CA MET A 1 -13.13 5.07 10.71
C MET A 1 -12.49 4.18 9.64
N LEU A 2 -11.71 3.12 9.93
CA LEU A 2 -11.09 2.31 8.85
C LEU A 2 -12.11 1.68 7.88
N ASN A 3 -13.24 1.16 8.38
CA ASN A 3 -14.32 0.67 7.51
C ASN A 3 -14.95 1.77 6.65
N GLU A 4 -15.04 2.99 7.17
CA GLU A 4 -15.57 4.14 6.41
C GLU A 4 -14.58 4.57 5.33
N LEU A 5 -13.28 4.59 5.64
CA LEU A 5 -12.21 4.83 4.67
C LEU A 5 -12.24 3.76 3.56
N HIS A 6 -12.37 2.49 3.94
CA HIS A 6 -12.45 1.40 2.98
C HIS A 6 -13.67 1.55 2.06
N LEU A 7 -14.86 1.83 2.61
CA LEU A 7 -16.05 2.09 1.79
C LEU A 7 -15.89 3.32 0.89
N ALA A 8 -15.24 4.38 1.37
CA ALA A 8 -14.97 5.57 0.57
C ALA A 8 -14.00 5.28 -0.59
N MET A 9 -12.96 4.46 -0.36
CA MET A 9 -12.06 4.00 -1.42
C MET A 9 -12.78 3.13 -2.46
N ILE A 10 -13.71 2.27 -2.04
CA ILE A 10 -14.55 1.49 -2.96
C ILE A 10 -15.42 2.41 -3.83
N ASP A 11 -16.02 3.46 -3.25
CA ASP A 11 -16.84 4.40 -4.02
C ASP A 11 -15.99 5.27 -4.96
N LEU A 12 -14.78 5.68 -4.53
CA LEU A 12 -13.81 6.40 -5.35
C LEU A 12 -13.39 5.56 -6.57
N TYR A 13 -13.17 4.26 -6.38
CA TYR A 13 -12.83 3.32 -7.46
C TYR A 13 -14.05 2.62 -8.10
N ARG A 14 -15.24 3.23 -8.02
CA ARG A 14 -16.47 2.64 -8.56
C ARG A 14 -16.30 2.21 -10.03
N GLY A 15 -16.56 0.93 -10.30
CA GLY A 15 -16.44 0.34 -11.63
C GLY A 15 -15.06 -0.23 -11.96
N ASP A 16 -14.08 -0.04 -11.08
CA ASP A 16 -12.72 -0.56 -11.22
C ASP A 16 -12.49 -1.73 -10.25
N ALA A 17 -13.08 -2.88 -10.59
CA ALA A 17 -12.98 -4.07 -9.76
C ALA A 17 -11.54 -4.55 -9.56
N LYS A 18 -10.65 -4.31 -10.53
CA LYS A 18 -9.23 -4.68 -10.42
C LYS A 18 -8.58 -3.89 -9.29
N ARG A 19 -8.68 -2.56 -9.30
CA ARG A 19 -8.07 -1.71 -8.27
C ARG A 19 -8.69 -1.89 -6.90
N ILE A 20 -10.01 -2.11 -6.82
CA ILE A 20 -10.68 -2.45 -5.57
C ILE A 20 -10.10 -3.73 -4.96
N GLN A 21 -10.00 -4.79 -5.75
CA GLN A 21 -9.43 -6.07 -5.30
C GLN A 21 -7.96 -5.93 -4.90
N HIS A 22 -7.19 -5.12 -5.63
CA HIS A 22 -5.78 -4.87 -5.35
C HIS A 22 -5.58 -4.31 -3.94
N PHE A 23 -6.13 -3.12 -3.64
CA PHE A 23 -5.91 -2.52 -2.31
C PHE A 23 -6.54 -3.34 -1.18
N CYS A 24 -7.61 -4.10 -1.44
CA CYS A 24 -8.20 -5.01 -0.45
C CYS A 24 -7.21 -6.12 -0.03
N LYS A 25 -6.50 -6.69 -1.02
CA LYS A 25 -5.48 -7.72 -0.76
C LYS A 25 -4.25 -7.12 -0.08
N VAL A 26 -3.78 -5.96 -0.55
CA VAL A 26 -2.65 -5.25 0.06
C VAL A 26 -2.94 -4.93 1.52
N HIS A 27 -4.12 -4.36 1.82
CA HIS A 27 -4.57 -4.12 3.20
C HIS A 27 -4.55 -5.40 4.05
N SER A 28 -5.08 -6.52 3.53
CA SER A 28 -5.11 -7.78 4.27
C SER A 28 -3.71 -8.30 4.61
N TYR A 29 -2.76 -8.21 3.67
CA TYR A 29 -1.37 -8.62 3.93
C TYR A 29 -0.66 -7.65 4.87
N ALA A 30 -0.83 -6.34 4.68
CA ALA A 30 -0.23 -5.33 5.53
C ALA A 30 -0.63 -5.51 6.99
N LYS A 31 -1.94 -5.70 7.24
CA LYS A 31 -2.47 -5.99 8.59
C LYS A 31 -1.86 -7.26 9.18
N LEU A 32 -1.87 -8.35 8.43
CA LEU A 32 -1.34 -9.65 8.89
C LEU A 32 0.15 -9.56 9.26
N ILE A 33 0.95 -8.94 8.40
CA ILE A 33 2.38 -8.76 8.65
C ILE A 33 2.58 -7.90 9.89
N ALA A 34 1.91 -6.75 9.98
CA ALA A 34 2.02 -5.82 11.10
C ALA A 34 1.67 -6.43 12.46
N GLU A 35 0.55 -7.17 12.54
CA GLU A 35 0.15 -7.86 13.77
C GLU A 35 1.16 -8.96 14.16
N THR A 36 1.72 -9.66 13.17
CA THR A 36 2.74 -10.71 13.39
C THR A 36 4.09 -10.13 13.80
N GLU A 37 4.46 -8.96 13.28
CA GLU A 37 5.66 -8.20 13.66
C GLU A 37 5.47 -7.39 14.95
N HIS A 38 4.29 -7.48 15.58
CA HIS A 38 3.95 -6.82 16.84
C HIS A 38 4.17 -5.31 16.85
N VAL A 39 3.82 -4.64 15.74
CA VAL A 39 3.83 -3.16 15.72
C VAL A 39 2.79 -2.59 16.68
N ASP A 40 3.01 -1.38 17.17
CA ASP A 40 2.06 -0.72 18.07
C ASP A 40 0.74 -0.34 17.37
N GLU A 41 -0.32 -0.12 18.15
CA GLU A 41 -1.67 0.16 17.65
C GLU A 41 -1.73 1.38 16.73
N LYS A 42 -0.91 2.42 17.00
CA LYS A 42 -0.90 3.63 16.18
C LYS A 42 -0.24 3.36 14.84
N CYS A 43 0.88 2.65 14.83
CA CYS A 43 1.56 2.18 13.62
C CYS A 43 0.62 1.30 12.77
N LEU A 44 -0.06 0.33 13.38
CA LEU A 44 -1.05 -0.52 12.70
C LEU A 44 -2.17 0.31 12.06
N PHE A 45 -2.73 1.27 12.79
CA PHE A 45 -3.81 2.12 12.29
C PHE A 45 -3.38 2.98 11.10
N ILE A 46 -2.19 3.59 11.16
CA ILE A 46 -1.57 4.35 10.06
C ILE A 46 -1.37 3.45 8.84
N LEU A 47 -0.79 2.26 9.05
CA LEU A 47 -0.49 1.32 7.98
C LEU A 47 -1.76 0.78 7.31
N GLU A 48 -2.79 0.43 8.07
CA GLU A 48 -4.08 0.00 7.50
C GLU A 48 -4.70 1.11 6.66
N ALA A 49 -4.67 2.36 7.13
CA ALA A 49 -5.14 3.50 6.34
C ALA A 49 -4.30 3.69 5.07
N ALA A 50 -2.97 3.66 5.17
CA ALA A 50 -2.08 3.80 4.04
C ALA A 50 -2.24 2.68 3.01
N ALA A 51 -2.39 1.43 3.44
CA ALA A 51 -2.59 0.29 2.54
C ALA A 51 -3.91 0.41 1.76
N LEU A 52 -4.97 0.93 2.37
CA LEU A 52 -6.23 1.22 1.66
C LEU A 52 -6.06 2.33 0.63
N THR A 53 -5.17 3.30 0.85
CA THR A 53 -5.05 4.52 0.04
C THR A 53 -3.78 4.65 -0.79
N HIS A 54 -2.86 3.69 -0.75
CA HIS A 54 -1.52 3.82 -1.37
C HIS A 54 -1.59 4.21 -2.86
N ASP A 55 -2.53 3.58 -3.56
CA ASP A 55 -2.76 3.71 -4.99
C ASP A 55 -3.76 4.82 -5.37
N ILE A 56 -4.26 5.62 -4.41
CA ILE A 56 -5.38 6.59 -4.59
C ILE A 56 -5.15 7.62 -5.71
N GLY A 57 -3.90 7.81 -6.14
CA GLY A 57 -3.52 8.70 -7.22
C GLY A 57 -3.88 8.22 -8.63
N ILE A 58 -4.25 6.94 -8.82
CA ILE A 58 -4.32 6.32 -10.16
C ILE A 58 -5.25 7.06 -11.13
N HIS A 59 -6.54 7.22 -10.80
CA HIS A 59 -7.50 7.82 -11.73
C HIS A 59 -7.10 9.26 -12.08
N THR A 60 -6.59 10.02 -11.11
CA THR A 60 -6.09 11.37 -11.36
C THR A 60 -4.89 11.37 -12.31
N CYS A 61 -3.98 10.40 -12.18
CA CYS A 61 -2.84 10.27 -13.08
C CYS A 61 -3.29 9.90 -14.50
N GLU A 62 -4.20 8.93 -14.63
CA GLU A 62 -4.73 8.49 -15.92
C GLU A 62 -5.48 9.63 -16.63
N GLU A 63 -6.30 10.40 -15.92
CA GLU A 63 -7.02 11.56 -16.45
C GLU A 63 -6.08 12.69 -16.89
N LYS A 64 -5.07 13.02 -16.09
CA LYS A 64 -4.15 14.15 -16.37
C LYS A 64 -3.06 13.83 -17.37
N TYR A 65 -2.55 12.59 -17.35
CA TYR A 65 -1.30 12.22 -18.03
C TYR A 65 -1.46 11.07 -19.04
N GLY A 66 -2.62 10.39 -19.06
CA GLY A 66 -2.83 9.20 -19.89
C GLY A 66 -1.96 8.01 -19.50
N ASN A 67 -1.33 8.05 -18.32
CA ASN A 67 -0.56 6.96 -17.73
C ASN A 67 -0.50 7.12 -16.20
N CYS A 68 -0.07 6.07 -15.52
CA CYS A 68 0.01 6.06 -14.06
C CYS A 68 1.22 5.24 -13.59
N ASN A 69 2.42 5.80 -13.76
CA ASN A 69 3.63 5.21 -13.19
C ASN A 69 3.79 5.62 -11.70
N GLY A 70 4.63 4.89 -10.97
CA GLY A 70 4.81 5.10 -9.53
C GLY A 70 5.16 6.54 -9.13
N LYS A 71 6.00 7.24 -9.90
CA LYS A 71 6.36 8.65 -9.62
C LYS A 71 5.17 9.61 -9.72
N LEU A 72 4.22 9.32 -10.61
CA LEU A 72 3.01 10.14 -10.72
C LEU A 72 2.05 9.85 -9.56
N GLN A 73 1.94 8.58 -9.15
CA GLN A 73 1.14 8.20 -7.99
C GLN A 73 1.66 8.85 -6.71
N GLU A 74 2.97 8.76 -6.47
CA GLU A 74 3.65 9.42 -5.35
C GLU A 74 3.47 10.95 -5.36
N LYS A 75 3.33 11.54 -6.56
CA LYS A 75 3.11 12.98 -6.74
C LYS A 75 1.66 13.40 -6.48
N GLU A 76 0.69 12.70 -7.03
CA GLU A 76 -0.72 13.11 -7.01
C GLU A 76 -1.48 12.56 -5.79
N GLY A 77 -1.17 11.33 -5.37
CA GLY A 77 -1.83 10.59 -4.31
C GLY A 77 -1.92 11.30 -2.96
N PRO A 78 -0.83 11.90 -2.42
CA PRO A 78 -0.84 12.49 -1.09
C PRO A 78 -1.92 13.56 -0.91
N SER A 79 -2.09 14.43 -1.90
CA SER A 79 -3.09 15.51 -1.85
C SER A 79 -4.54 15.00 -1.81
N ILE A 80 -4.80 13.87 -2.48
CA ILE A 80 -6.12 13.24 -2.55
C ILE A 80 -6.42 12.53 -1.22
N ALA A 81 -5.44 11.80 -0.68
CA ALA A 81 -5.56 11.16 0.63
C ALA A 81 -5.78 12.20 1.74
N ALA A 82 -5.02 13.30 1.73
CA ALA A 82 -5.17 14.37 2.71
C ALA A 82 -6.61 14.89 2.79
N LYS A 83 -7.24 15.09 1.63
CA LYS A 83 -8.64 15.55 1.53
C LYS A 83 -9.60 14.51 2.09
N LEU A 84 -9.48 13.25 1.65
CA LEU A 84 -10.37 12.16 2.07
C LEU A 84 -10.26 11.89 3.58
N LEU A 85 -9.04 11.81 4.11
CA LEU A 85 -8.80 11.55 5.53
C LEU A 85 -9.33 12.68 6.41
N LYS A 86 -9.21 13.93 5.96
CA LYS A 86 -9.79 15.09 6.65
C LYS A 86 -11.32 15.03 6.68
N GLU A 87 -11.96 14.68 5.58
CA GLU A 87 -13.43 14.54 5.50
C GLU A 87 -13.94 13.43 6.44
N LEU A 88 -13.15 12.37 6.64
CA LEU A 88 -13.46 11.26 7.54
C LEU A 88 -13.03 11.49 9.00
N GLY A 89 -12.41 12.63 9.31
CA GLY A 89 -12.05 13.02 10.67
C GLY A 89 -10.82 12.30 11.26
N PHE A 90 -9.89 11.86 10.41
CA PHE A 90 -8.59 11.38 10.87
C PHE A 90 -7.77 12.51 11.52
N ALA A 91 -6.98 12.17 12.53
CA ALA A 91 -6.05 13.12 13.14
C ALA A 91 -4.96 13.56 12.14
N ASP A 92 -4.52 14.82 12.25
CA ASP A 92 -3.56 15.41 11.31
C ASP A 92 -2.24 14.63 11.27
N ASP A 93 -1.72 14.18 12.42
CA ASP A 93 -0.47 13.43 12.52
C ASP A 93 -0.55 12.04 11.85
N VAL A 94 -1.73 11.38 11.92
CA VAL A 94 -1.99 10.15 11.18
C VAL A 94 -2.06 10.44 9.68
N SER A 95 -2.80 11.48 9.29
CA SER A 95 -2.96 11.88 7.89
C SER A 95 -1.62 12.23 7.24
N GLU A 96 -0.76 12.97 7.93
CA GLU A 96 0.58 13.35 7.47
C GLU A 96 1.45 12.10 7.24
N ARG A 97 1.42 11.12 8.15
CA ARG A 97 2.18 9.88 7.96
C ARG A 97 1.63 9.04 6.82
N VAL A 98 0.31 8.91 6.67
CA VAL A 98 -0.29 8.22 5.53
C VAL A 98 0.11 8.88 4.21
N GLN A 99 0.06 10.21 4.13
CA GLN A 99 0.52 10.97 2.97
C GLN A 99 2.00 10.71 2.66
N TYR A 100 2.84 10.68 3.69
CA TYR A 100 4.26 10.33 3.53
C TYR A 100 4.41 8.93 2.93
N LEU A 101 3.71 7.93 3.45
CA LEU A 101 3.77 6.56 2.93
C LEU A 101 3.34 6.49 1.46
N ILE A 102 2.23 7.16 1.10
CA ILE A 102 1.77 7.27 -0.30
C ILE A 102 2.82 7.94 -1.18
N ALA A 103 3.49 8.99 -0.69
CA ALA A 103 4.48 9.73 -1.47
C ALA A 103 5.78 8.95 -1.73
N HIS A 104 5.97 7.78 -1.11
CA HIS A 104 7.23 7.03 -1.20
C HIS A 104 7.06 5.53 -1.45
N HIS A 105 5.84 4.98 -1.52
CA HIS A 105 5.63 3.53 -1.63
C HIS A 105 6.20 2.86 -2.90
N HIS A 106 6.63 3.63 -3.91
CA HIS A 106 7.37 3.11 -5.08
C HIS A 106 8.87 3.47 -5.07
N THR A 107 9.33 4.06 -3.97
CA THR A 107 10.74 4.28 -3.65
C THR A 107 11.16 3.20 -2.64
N TYR A 108 12.23 2.45 -2.92
CA TYR A 108 12.61 1.29 -2.10
C TYR A 108 13.94 1.48 -1.37
N ASP A 109 14.62 2.58 -1.64
CA ASP A 109 15.86 2.95 -0.97
C ASP A 109 15.53 3.81 0.25
N ASN A 110 16.23 3.60 1.37
CA ASN A 110 16.07 4.38 2.60
C ASN A 110 14.64 4.35 3.19
N ILE A 111 14.03 3.16 3.25
CA ILE A 111 12.74 2.94 3.91
C ILE A 111 12.80 3.42 5.36
N ASP A 112 12.01 4.45 5.66
CA ASP A 112 11.86 5.04 6.99
C ASP A 112 10.65 4.43 7.70
N GLY A 113 10.89 3.55 8.68
CA GLY A 113 9.85 2.99 9.54
C GLY A 113 9.31 1.62 9.11
N MET A 114 8.76 0.90 10.09
CA MET A 114 8.22 -0.45 9.90
C MET A 114 6.91 -0.45 9.08
N ASP A 115 6.06 0.55 9.28
CA ASP A 115 4.86 0.78 8.47
C ASP A 115 5.19 0.89 6.97
N TYR A 116 6.22 1.65 6.62
CA TYR A 116 6.67 1.79 5.24
C TYR A 116 7.20 0.46 4.68
N GLN A 117 8.06 -0.24 5.43
CA GLN A 117 8.57 -1.54 5.01
C GLN A 117 7.43 -2.54 4.76
N ILE A 118 6.45 -2.60 5.65
CA ILE A 118 5.31 -3.51 5.52
C ILE A 118 4.41 -3.13 4.35
N LEU A 119 4.15 -1.83 4.14
CA LEU A 119 3.34 -1.37 3.01
C LEU A 119 3.95 -1.83 1.67
N VAL A 120 5.24 -1.60 1.49
CA VAL A 120 5.98 -2.02 0.29
C VAL A 120 5.92 -3.54 0.13
N GLU A 121 6.20 -4.31 1.19
CA GLU A 121 6.17 -5.77 1.12
C GLU A 121 4.77 -6.32 0.77
N ALA A 122 3.72 -5.76 1.37
CA ALA A 122 2.35 -6.17 1.11
C ALA A 122 1.93 -5.88 -0.34
N ASP A 123 2.32 -4.72 -0.88
CA ASP A 123 2.08 -4.36 -2.28
C ASP A 123 2.84 -5.31 -3.24
N PHE A 124 4.13 -5.58 -2.97
CA PHE A 124 4.90 -6.53 -3.78
C PHE A 124 4.29 -7.93 -3.80
N LEU A 125 3.79 -8.45 -2.68
CA LEU A 125 3.12 -9.77 -2.65
C LEU A 125 1.94 -9.84 -3.63
N VAL A 126 1.15 -8.77 -3.72
CA VAL A 126 0.00 -8.71 -4.62
C VAL A 126 0.44 -8.50 -6.06
N ASN A 127 1.37 -7.57 -6.31
CA ASN A 127 1.86 -7.26 -7.65
C ASN A 127 2.53 -8.44 -8.33
N ILE A 128 3.35 -9.22 -7.62
CA ILE A 128 3.98 -10.43 -8.21
C ILE A 128 2.93 -11.38 -8.79
N MET A 129 1.80 -11.56 -8.09
CA MET A 129 0.69 -12.40 -8.57
C MET A 129 -0.12 -11.72 -9.68
N GLU A 130 -0.54 -10.46 -9.49
CA GLU A 130 -1.43 -9.78 -10.44
C GLU A 130 -0.78 -9.49 -11.80
N ASP A 131 0.52 -9.19 -11.79
CA ASP A 131 1.30 -8.94 -13.00
C ASP A 131 1.88 -10.22 -13.60
N ASN A 132 1.58 -11.40 -13.01
CA ASN A 132 2.09 -12.71 -13.43
C ASN A 132 3.62 -12.72 -13.57
N LEU A 133 4.32 -12.16 -12.57
CA LEU A 133 5.78 -12.10 -12.58
C LEU A 133 6.38 -13.51 -12.43
N SER A 134 7.60 -13.69 -12.95
CA SER A 134 8.28 -14.98 -12.89
C SER A 134 8.78 -15.31 -11.48
N LYS A 135 9.10 -16.58 -11.24
CA LYS A 135 9.69 -17.02 -9.98
C LYS A 135 11.02 -16.31 -9.69
N GLU A 136 11.80 -16.03 -10.72
CA GLU A 136 13.06 -15.29 -10.62
C GLU A 136 12.83 -13.83 -10.20
N ALA A 137 11.75 -13.19 -10.70
CA ALA A 137 11.36 -11.86 -10.27
C ALA A 137 10.89 -11.85 -8.81
N ALA A 138 10.11 -12.86 -8.40
CA ALA A 138 9.72 -13.05 -7.01
C ALA A 138 10.94 -13.26 -6.09
N GLN A 139 11.91 -14.08 -6.51
CA GLN A 139 13.16 -14.29 -5.78
C GLN A 139 13.97 -12.99 -5.64
N HIS A 140 14.10 -12.21 -6.73
CA HIS A 140 14.78 -10.93 -6.68
C HIS A 140 14.09 -9.96 -5.70
N ALA A 141 12.76 -9.86 -5.75
CA ALA A 141 12.01 -9.04 -4.80
C ALA A 141 12.25 -9.53 -3.36
N TYR A 142 12.16 -10.84 -3.10
CA TYR A 142 12.44 -11.45 -1.81
C TYR A 142 13.82 -11.05 -1.24
N ASP A 143 14.87 -11.13 -2.04
CA ASP A 143 16.24 -10.84 -1.59
C ASP A 143 16.48 -9.32 -1.39
N SER A 144 15.91 -8.48 -2.25
CA SER A 144 16.20 -7.05 -2.27
C SER A 144 15.24 -6.21 -1.41
N ILE A 145 13.94 -6.52 -1.46
CA ILE A 145 12.87 -5.70 -0.88
C ILE A 145 12.45 -6.22 0.50
N PHE A 146 12.17 -7.52 0.64
CA PHE A 146 11.57 -8.06 1.86
C PHE A 146 12.57 -8.07 3.02
N LYS A 147 12.19 -7.46 4.15
CA LYS A 147 12.96 -7.37 5.39
C LYS A 147 12.23 -8.01 6.57
N THR A 148 10.91 -7.85 6.68
CA THR A 148 10.15 -8.45 7.79
C THR A 148 10.18 -9.96 7.75
N GLU A 149 10.14 -10.61 8.91
CA GLU A 149 10.19 -12.07 8.98
C GLU A 149 8.87 -12.68 8.49
N CYS A 150 7.74 -12.04 8.80
CA CYS A 150 6.42 -12.44 8.32
C CYS A 150 6.28 -12.25 6.80
N GLY A 151 6.63 -11.07 6.27
CA GLY A 151 6.57 -10.80 4.83
C GLY A 151 7.47 -11.75 4.02
N LYS A 152 8.70 -12.00 4.48
CA LYS A 152 9.58 -13.02 3.90
C LYS A 152 8.95 -14.41 3.92
N LYS A 153 8.38 -14.82 5.06
CA LYS A 153 7.70 -16.12 5.16
C LYS A 153 6.57 -16.23 4.15
N ILE A 154 5.68 -15.24 4.08
CA ILE A 154 4.56 -15.25 3.12
C ILE A 154 5.08 -15.34 1.69
N CYS A 155 6.10 -14.55 1.33
CA CYS A 155 6.68 -14.54 -0.01
C CYS A 155 7.25 -15.92 -0.40
N ARG A 156 8.03 -16.57 0.49
CA ARG A 156 8.56 -17.93 0.21
C ARG A 156 7.45 -18.96 0.02
N GLU A 157 6.45 -18.96 0.89
CA GLU A 157 5.35 -19.92 0.82
C GLU A 157 4.48 -19.68 -0.43
N MET A 158 4.20 -18.42 -0.77
CA MET A 158 3.36 -18.05 -1.91
C MET A 158 4.01 -18.40 -3.25
N PHE A 159 5.33 -18.24 -3.38
CA PHE A 159 6.05 -18.40 -4.65
C PHE A 159 7.01 -19.60 -4.67
N SER A 160 7.00 -20.43 -3.62
CA SER A 160 7.85 -21.62 -3.47
C SER A 160 9.34 -21.33 -3.64
N LEU A 161 9.83 -20.25 -3.01
CA LEU A 161 11.22 -19.79 -3.09
C LEU A 161 12.17 -20.64 -2.23
#